data_AF-A0A8U0IP11-F1
#
_entry.id   AF-A0A8U0IP11-F1
#
_cell.length_a   1.000
_cell.length_b   1.000
_cell.length_c   1.000
_cell.angle_alpha   90.00
_cell.angle_beta   90.00
_cell.angle_gamma   90.00
#
_symmetry.space_group_name_H-M   'P 1'
#
loop_
_entity.id
_entity.type
_entity.pdbx_description
1 polymer ?
#
loop_
_entity_poly.entity_id
_entity_poly.type
_entity_poly.pdbx_seq_one_letter_code
_entity_poly.pdbx_strand_id
1 'polypeptide(L)'
;MPSIARSVMTIGLVLLVVGVASGSWGVYQQTADTCESGYGLTITKLEENETASPTAEHVAYSNLSATEQQVFQDILTAEETPIYQNSTPLEGLSEKVVTYQGEQYETSPLFVSDCANGWAIFKFWGSLIALLGGVIVITVFGWRRWH
;
A
#
# COMPACT_ATOMS: atom_id res chain seq x y z
N MET A 1 29.54 -6.24 43.11
CA MET A 1 30.01 -5.80 41.78
C MET A 1 29.11 -4.68 41.23
N PRO A 2 29.34 -3.42 41.61
CA PRO A 2 28.49 -2.28 41.22
C PRO A 2 28.71 -1.80 39.77
N SER A 3 29.82 -2.16 39.12
CA SER A 3 30.11 -1.72 37.74
C SER A 3 29.23 -2.44 36.71
N ILE A 4 29.03 -3.74 36.86
CA ILE A 4 28.25 -4.57 35.91
C ILE A 4 26.78 -4.12 35.90
N ALA A 5 26.18 -3.89 37.07
CA ALA A 5 24.81 -3.41 37.18
C ALA A 5 24.61 -2.00 36.59
N ARG A 6 25.63 -1.12 36.68
CA ARG A 6 25.60 0.19 36.01
C ARG A 6 25.69 0.03 34.49
N SER A 7 26.59 -0.80 33.99
CA SER A 7 26.74 -1.03 32.54
C SER A 7 25.47 -1.63 31.93
N VAL A 8 24.85 -2.62 32.57
CA VAL A 8 23.59 -3.23 32.10
C VAL A 8 22.43 -2.23 32.13
N MET A 9 22.37 -1.38 33.16
CA MET A 9 21.36 -0.31 33.25
C MET A 9 21.55 0.72 32.12
N THR A 10 22.78 1.13 31.82
CA THR A 10 23.07 2.05 30.72
C THR A 10 22.69 1.45 29.36
N ILE A 11 22.98 0.18 29.12
CA ILE A 11 22.59 -0.53 27.89
C ILE A 11 21.05 -0.58 27.76
N GLY A 12 20.35 -0.94 28.85
CA GLY A 12 18.88 -0.97 28.85
C GLY A 12 18.25 0.39 28.57
N LEU A 13 18.82 1.46 29.12
CA LEU A 13 18.37 2.84 28.88
C LEU A 13 18.61 3.29 27.43
N VAL A 14 19.78 2.98 26.87
CA VAL A 14 20.10 3.28 25.47
C VAL A 14 19.15 2.54 24.53
N LEU A 15 18.91 1.25 24.76
CA LEU A 15 17.95 0.46 23.98
C LEU A 15 16.53 1.03 24.07
N LEU A 16 16.10 1.44 25.27
CA LEU A 16 14.78 2.03 25.47
C LEU A 16 14.63 3.33 24.68
N VAL A 17 15.60 4.25 24.78
CA VAL A 17 15.55 5.55 24.08
C VAL A 17 15.58 5.36 22.56
N VAL A 18 16.48 4.51 22.06
CA VAL A 18 16.60 4.22 20.62
C VAL A 18 15.35 3.51 20.09
N GLY A 19 14.78 2.57 20.86
CA GLY A 19 13.54 1.88 20.50
C GLY A 19 12.34 2.81 20.44
N VAL A 20 12.18 3.69 21.44
CA VAL A 20 11.10 4.70 21.45
C VAL A 20 11.25 5.69 20.30
N ALA A 21 12.47 6.19 20.05
CA ALA A 21 12.74 7.12 18.96
C ALA A 21 12.45 6.50 17.59
N SER A 22 12.94 5.28 17.34
CA SER A 22 12.71 4.57 16.06
C SER A 22 11.25 4.13 15.88
N GLY A 23 10.59 3.67 16.95
CA GLY A 23 9.19 3.27 16.92
C GLY A 23 8.25 4.46 16.68
N SER A 24 8.47 5.58 17.37
CA SER A 24 7.69 6.81 17.18
C SER A 24 7.93 7.45 15.81
N TRP A 25 9.17 7.41 15.31
CA TRP A 25 9.48 7.85 13.94
C TRP A 25 8.77 6.98 12.89
N GLY A 26 8.76 5.66 13.07
CA GLY A 26 8.03 4.74 12.19
C GLY A 26 6.52 5.00 12.19
N VAL A 27 5.92 5.30 13.34
CA VAL A 27 4.50 5.69 13.43
C VAL A 27 4.26 7.05 12.79
N TYR A 28 5.12 8.03 13.03
CA TYR A 28 5.01 9.37 12.45
C TYR A 28 5.03 9.31 10.92
N GLN A 29 6.01 8.63 10.32
CA GLN A 29 6.10 8.44 8.87
C GLN A 29 4.86 7.70 8.34
N GLN A 30 4.40 6.65 9.04
CA GLN A 30 3.18 5.92 8.66
C GLN A 30 1.92 6.81 8.67
N THR A 31 1.88 7.86 9.49
CA THR A 31 0.75 8.81 9.57
C THR A 31 0.93 10.08 8.73
N ALA A 32 2.17 10.43 8.40
CA ALA A 32 2.52 11.63 7.66
C ALA A 32 2.62 11.38 6.15
N ASP A 33 2.89 10.14 5.73
CA ASP A 33 2.73 9.71 4.34
C ASP A 33 1.23 9.75 4.00
N THR A 34 0.79 10.82 3.36
CA THR A 34 -0.54 10.91 2.74
C THR A 34 -0.54 9.99 1.53
N CYS A 35 -0.78 8.70 1.75
CA CYS A 35 -0.92 7.73 0.66
C CYS A 35 -1.91 8.25 -0.38
N GLU A 36 -1.50 8.24 -1.65
CA GLU A 36 -2.39 8.56 -2.76
C GLU A 36 -2.79 7.24 -3.43
N SER A 37 -4.05 6.85 -3.24
CA SER A 37 -4.65 5.73 -3.95
C SER A 37 -5.20 6.20 -5.28
N GLY A 38 -4.82 5.53 -6.36
CA GLY A 38 -5.26 5.81 -7.71
C GLY A 38 -6.01 4.63 -8.32
N TYR A 39 -7.06 4.96 -9.08
CA TYR A 39 -7.84 4.02 -9.86
C TYR A 39 -7.51 4.23 -11.33
N GLY A 40 -7.09 3.19 -12.02
CA GLY A 40 -6.88 3.16 -13.45
C GLY A 40 -7.68 2.02 -14.08
N LEU A 41 -7.66 1.98 -15.40
CA LEU A 41 -8.22 0.87 -16.16
C LEU A 41 -7.27 0.59 -17.31
N THR A 42 -6.94 -0.68 -17.48
CA THR A 42 -6.09 -1.15 -18.58
C THR A 42 -6.99 -1.71 -19.68
N ILE A 43 -6.62 -1.41 -20.93
CA ILE A 43 -7.32 -1.90 -22.10
C ILE A 43 -6.36 -2.81 -22.86
N THR A 44 -6.74 -4.08 -22.99
CA THR A 44 -5.97 -5.07 -23.73
C THR A 44 -6.78 -5.48 -24.94
N LYS A 45 -6.19 -5.40 -26.13
CA LYS A 45 -6.82 -5.91 -27.35
C LYS A 45 -6.80 -7.44 -27.31
N LEU A 46 -7.95 -8.07 -27.48
CA LEU A 46 -8.06 -9.52 -27.61
C LEU A 46 -7.75 -9.92 -29.05
N GLU A 47 -6.80 -10.84 -29.22
CA GLU A 47 -6.56 -11.47 -30.52
C GLU A 47 -7.64 -12.53 -30.83
N GLU A 48 -7.81 -12.92 -32.10
CA GLU A 48 -8.88 -13.85 -32.55
C GLU A 48 -8.87 -15.22 -31.83
N ASN A 49 -7.75 -15.60 -31.21
CA ASN A 49 -7.60 -16.87 -30.49
C ASN A 49 -7.52 -16.70 -28.97
N GLU A 50 -7.57 -15.47 -28.46
CA GLU A 50 -7.59 -15.22 -27.02
C GLU A 50 -9.02 -15.28 -26.50
N THR A 51 -9.18 -15.96 -25.36
CA THR A 51 -10.47 -16.04 -24.69
C THR A 51 -10.51 -14.95 -23.64
N ALA A 52 -11.50 -14.07 -23.75
CA ALA A 52 -11.79 -13.10 -22.71
C ALA A 52 -12.02 -13.78 -21.35
N SER A 53 -11.90 -13.02 -20.26
CA SER A 53 -12.30 -13.53 -18.94
C SER A 53 -13.74 -14.06 -18.97
N PRO A 54 -14.00 -15.27 -18.40
CA PRO A 54 -15.33 -15.89 -18.44
C PRO A 54 -16.39 -15.11 -17.66
N THR A 55 -15.99 -14.14 -16.85
CA THR A 55 -16.88 -13.24 -16.11
C THR A 55 -17.10 -11.90 -16.83
N ALA A 56 -16.39 -11.63 -17.92
CA ALA A 56 -16.45 -10.34 -18.59
C ALA A 56 -17.76 -10.17 -19.36
N GLU A 57 -18.40 -9.02 -19.17
CA GLU A 57 -19.60 -8.66 -19.93
C GLU A 57 -19.21 -8.16 -21.33
N HIS A 58 -19.77 -8.77 -22.38
CA HIS A 58 -19.54 -8.32 -23.75
C HIS A 58 -20.50 -7.20 -24.12
N VAL A 59 -19.97 -6.02 -24.41
CA VAL A 59 -20.74 -4.82 -24.75
C VAL A 59 -20.22 -4.17 -26.03
N ALA A 60 -21.14 -3.66 -26.86
CA ALA A 60 -20.75 -2.83 -27.99
C ALA A 60 -20.39 -1.42 -27.49
N TYR A 61 -19.37 -0.79 -28.09
CA TYR A 61 -18.99 0.59 -27.76
C TYR A 61 -20.17 1.58 -27.81
N SER A 62 -21.09 1.39 -28.76
CA SER A 62 -22.30 2.21 -28.90
C SER A 62 -23.29 2.11 -27.72
N ASN A 63 -23.19 1.04 -26.92
CA ASN A 63 -24.06 0.81 -25.76
C ASN A 63 -23.49 1.39 -24.47
N LEU A 64 -22.24 1.86 -24.49
CA LEU A 64 -21.64 2.61 -23.40
C LEU A 64 -22.28 4.00 -23.31
N SER A 65 -22.36 4.55 -22.10
CA SER A 65 -22.73 5.94 -21.88
C SER A 65 -21.71 6.91 -22.49
N ALA A 66 -22.09 8.15 -22.73
CA ALA A 66 -21.19 9.16 -23.30
C ALA A 66 -19.90 9.35 -22.47
N THR A 67 -20.01 9.28 -21.14
CA THR A 67 -18.86 9.37 -20.24
C THR A 67 -17.93 8.17 -20.38
N GLU A 68 -18.47 6.94 -20.39
CA GLU A 68 -17.68 5.72 -20.57
C GLU A 68 -17.04 5.66 -21.96
N GLN A 69 -17.75 6.12 -22.99
CA GLN A 69 -17.22 6.24 -24.34
C GLN A 69 -16.01 7.15 -24.42
N GLN A 70 -16.04 8.28 -23.71
CA GLN A 70 -14.94 9.22 -23.61
C GLN A 70 -13.77 8.60 -22.85
N VAL A 71 -14.01 8.06 -21.65
CA VAL A 71 -12.98 7.44 -20.81
C VAL A 71 -12.29 6.27 -21.53
N PHE A 72 -13.06 5.43 -22.22
CA PHE A 72 -12.52 4.33 -23.01
C PHE A 72 -11.59 4.83 -24.13
N GLN A 73 -11.97 5.89 -24.85
CA GLN A 73 -11.11 6.48 -25.89
C GLN A 73 -9.87 7.13 -25.29
N ASP A 74 -10.02 7.85 -24.19
CA ASP A 74 -8.92 8.53 -23.49
C ASP A 74 -7.86 7.49 -23.07
N ILE A 75 -8.28 6.36 -22.51
CA ILE A 75 -7.37 5.27 -22.11
C ILE A 75 -6.77 4.57 -23.34
N LEU A 76 -7.58 4.29 -24.38
CA LEU A 76 -7.13 3.58 -25.59
C LEU A 76 -6.06 4.38 -26.36
N THR A 77 -6.12 5.71 -26.31
CA THR A 77 -5.20 6.60 -27.01
C THR A 77 -4.03 7.08 -26.17
N ALA A 78 -4.07 6.87 -24.85
CA ALA A 78 -3.00 7.29 -23.96
C ALA A 78 -1.75 6.40 -24.11
N GLU A 79 -0.57 7.03 -24.08
CA GLU A 79 0.71 6.30 -24.04
C GLU A 79 0.93 5.58 -22.69
N GLU A 80 0.40 6.16 -21.61
CA GLU A 80 0.44 5.62 -20.25
C GLU A 80 -0.98 5.52 -19.70
N THR A 81 -1.25 4.50 -18.87
CA THR A 81 -2.58 4.31 -18.27
C THR A 81 -2.91 5.50 -17.34
N PRO A 82 -3.97 6.28 -17.64
CA PRO A 82 -4.35 7.39 -16.79
C PRO A 82 -4.83 6.89 -15.43
N ILE A 83 -4.41 7.60 -14.38
CA ILE A 83 -4.78 7.31 -13.00
C ILE A 83 -5.74 8.40 -12.51
N TYR A 84 -6.89 7.97 -12.03
CA TYR A 84 -7.98 8.80 -11.53
C TYR A 84 -8.06 8.71 -10.01
N GLN A 85 -8.40 9.82 -9.35
CA GLN A 85 -8.62 9.84 -7.90
C GLN A 85 -9.94 9.18 -7.48
N ASN A 86 -10.87 8.96 -8.42
CA ASN A 86 -12.18 8.36 -8.15
C ASN A 86 -12.45 7.20 -9.13
N SER A 87 -12.99 6.09 -8.62
CA SER A 87 -13.38 4.90 -9.37
C SER A 87 -14.69 5.05 -10.14
N THR A 88 -15.57 5.99 -9.75
CA THR A 88 -16.91 6.14 -10.36
C THR A 88 -16.92 6.16 -11.90
N PRO A 89 -16.05 6.89 -12.61
CA PRO A 89 -16.04 6.88 -14.08
C PRO A 89 -15.55 5.56 -14.71
N LEU A 90 -14.91 4.68 -13.92
CA LEU A 90 -14.28 3.44 -14.35
C LEU A 90 -15.12 2.19 -14.02
N GLU A 91 -15.98 2.25 -13.00
CA GLU A 91 -16.81 1.12 -12.54
C GLU A 91 -17.68 0.53 -13.66
N GLY A 92 -18.23 1.40 -14.52
CA GLY A 92 -19.05 0.96 -15.65
C GLY A 92 -18.25 0.34 -16.80
N LEU A 93 -16.92 0.47 -16.78
CA LEU A 93 -16.01 -0.09 -17.76
C LEU A 93 -15.18 -1.25 -17.21
N SER A 94 -15.11 -1.49 -15.91
CA SER A 94 -14.27 -2.56 -15.36
C SER A 94 -14.81 -3.95 -15.72
N GLU A 95 -13.91 -4.87 -16.08
CA GLU A 95 -14.22 -6.29 -16.36
C GLU A 95 -15.22 -6.47 -17.52
N LYS A 96 -15.00 -5.75 -18.62
CA LYS A 96 -15.84 -5.83 -19.81
C LYS A 96 -15.02 -6.15 -21.05
N VAL A 97 -15.69 -6.71 -22.05
CA VAL A 97 -15.15 -6.79 -23.41
C VAL A 97 -15.93 -5.78 -24.25
N VAL A 98 -15.25 -4.72 -24.65
CA VAL A 98 -15.82 -3.66 -25.48
C VAL A 98 -15.47 -3.93 -26.94
N THR A 99 -16.49 -4.11 -27.76
CA THR A 99 -16.31 -4.19 -29.22
C THR A 99 -16.25 -2.77 -29.81
N TYR A 100 -15.11 -2.40 -30.37
CA TYR A 100 -14.84 -1.09 -30.96
C TYR A 100 -14.13 -1.26 -32.32
N GLN A 101 -14.66 -0.62 -33.37
CA GLN A 101 -14.14 -0.70 -34.75
C GLN A 101 -13.94 -2.13 -35.31
N GLY A 102 -14.74 -3.09 -34.84
CA GLY A 102 -14.66 -4.49 -35.26
C GLY A 102 -13.62 -5.32 -34.49
N GLU A 103 -12.93 -4.71 -33.52
CA GLU A 103 -12.00 -5.39 -32.63
C GLU A 103 -12.58 -5.49 -31.22
N GLN A 104 -12.10 -6.46 -30.45
CA GLN A 104 -12.51 -6.67 -29.07
C GLN A 104 -11.41 -6.21 -28.12
N TYR A 105 -11.81 -5.44 -27.12
CA TYR A 105 -10.90 -4.90 -26.12
C TYR A 105 -11.39 -5.30 -24.73
N GLU A 106 -10.59 -6.05 -24.00
CA GLU A 106 -10.85 -6.39 -22.61
C GLU A 106 -10.36 -5.27 -21.69
N THR A 107 -11.24 -4.84 -20.79
CA THR A 107 -10.98 -3.79 -19.82
C THR A 107 -10.76 -4.41 -18.44
N SER A 108 -9.58 -4.19 -17.87
CA SER A 108 -9.22 -4.71 -16.55
C SER A 108 -8.97 -3.57 -15.55
N PRO A 109 -9.56 -3.61 -14.35
CA PRO A 109 -9.33 -2.58 -13.35
C PRO A 109 -7.86 -2.59 -12.90
N LEU A 110 -7.27 -1.41 -12.76
CA LEU A 110 -5.94 -1.21 -12.23
C LEU A 110 -6.03 -0.42 -10.94
N PHE A 111 -5.59 -0.99 -9.82
CA PHE A 111 -5.49 -0.27 -8.57
C PHE A 111 -4.01 0.02 -8.28
N VAL A 112 -3.67 1.30 -8.16
CA VAL A 112 -2.31 1.73 -7.85
C VAL A 112 -2.32 2.38 -6.47
N SER A 113 -1.40 1.93 -5.61
CA SER A 113 -1.16 2.54 -4.32
C SER A 113 0.33 2.77 -4.16
N ASP A 114 0.70 4.00 -3.85
CA ASP A 114 2.07 4.40 -3.54
C ASP A 114 2.45 4.10 -2.08
N CYS A 115 1.57 3.45 -1.31
CA CYS A 115 1.85 3.08 0.07
C CYS A 115 3.01 2.09 0.14
N ALA A 116 4.23 2.60 0.35
CA ALA A 116 5.38 1.79 0.69
C ALA A 116 5.24 1.31 2.15
N ASN A 117 4.86 0.05 2.35
CA ASN A 117 4.80 -0.61 3.67
C ASN A 117 6.17 -0.73 4.39
N GLY A 118 7.26 -0.12 3.86
CA GLY A 118 8.62 -0.22 4.39
C GLY A 118 8.77 0.31 5.82
N TRP A 119 7.92 1.25 6.24
CA TRP A 119 7.98 1.85 7.58
C TRP A 119 7.43 0.96 8.70
N ALA A 120 6.65 -0.08 8.35
CA ALA A 120 6.11 -1.05 9.32
C ALA A 120 7.23 -1.79 10.07
N ILE A 121 8.38 -2.01 9.41
CA ILE A 121 9.57 -2.65 9.99
C ILE A 121 10.13 -1.81 11.13
N PHE A 122 10.26 -0.49 10.96
CA PHE A 122 10.78 0.41 12.00
C PHE A 122 9.84 0.48 13.21
N LYS A 123 8.52 0.47 12.98
CA LYS A 123 7.51 0.38 14.04
C LYS A 123 7.64 -0.92 14.84
N PHE A 124 7.72 -2.07 14.16
CA PHE A 124 7.78 -3.38 14.81
C PHE A 124 9.08 -3.57 15.61
N TRP A 125 10.23 -3.32 14.97
CA TRP A 125 11.53 -3.50 15.62
C TRP A 125 11.82 -2.43 16.66
N GLY A 126 11.43 -1.17 16.43
CA GLY A 126 11.55 -0.10 17.42
C GLY A 126 10.74 -0.40 18.69
N SER A 127 9.51 -0.88 18.54
CA SER A 127 8.67 -1.31 19.67
C SER A 127 9.26 -2.51 20.42
N LEU A 128 9.77 -3.51 19.70
CA LEU A 128 10.42 -4.69 20.30
C LEU A 128 11.68 -4.29 21.11
N ILE A 129 12.52 -3.43 20.55
CA ILE A 129 13.75 -2.94 21.20
C ILE A 129 13.40 -2.09 22.44
N ALA A 130 12.36 -1.26 22.35
CA ALA A 130 11.88 -0.46 23.49
C ALA A 130 11.37 -1.36 24.63
N LEU A 131 10.63 -2.42 24.32
CA LEU A 131 10.15 -3.40 25.31
C LEU A 131 11.31 -4.11 25.99
N LEU A 132 12.30 -4.58 25.23
CA LEU A 132 13.50 -5.22 25.78
C LEU A 132 14.28 -4.27 26.71
N GLY A 133 14.48 -3.02 26.29
CA GLY A 133 15.11 -1.99 27.14
C GLY A 133 14.33 -1.73 28.43
N GLY A 134 13.00 -1.64 28.34
CA GLY A 134 12.10 -1.47 29.49
C GLY A 134 12.20 -2.61 30.50
N VAL A 135 12.16 -3.86 30.04
CA VAL A 135 12.28 -5.05 30.89
C VAL A 135 13.63 -5.06 31.62
N ILE A 136 14.73 -4.73 30.93
CA ILE A 136 16.06 -4.66 31.54
C ILE A 136 16.13 -3.58 32.63
N VAL A 137 15.58 -2.38 32.37
CA VAL A 137 15.58 -1.30 33.36
C VAL A 137 14.73 -1.67 34.59
N ILE A 138 13.53 -2.23 34.40
CA ILE A 138 12.63 -2.62 35.50
C ILE A 138 13.25 -3.73 36.35
N THR A 139 13.84 -4.75 35.72
CA THR A 139 14.47 -5.88 36.44
C THR A 139 15.69 -5.44 37.23
N VAL A 140 16.58 -4.61 36.66
CA VAL A 140 17.75 -4.08 37.36
C VAL A 140 17.36 -3.12 38.49
N PHE A 141 16.35 -2.28 38.28
CA PHE A 141 15.86 -1.34 39.30
C PHE A 141 15.14 -2.05 40.44
N GLY A 142 14.32 -3.05 40.12
CA GLY A 142 13.67 -3.93 41.09
C GLY A 142 14.71 -4.69 41.93
N TRP A 143 15.74 -5.25 41.30
CA TRP A 143 16.80 -5.96 42.00
C TRP A 143 17.60 -5.05 42.94
N ARG A 144 17.92 -3.81 42.51
CA ARG A 144 18.58 -2.79 43.36
C ARG A 144 17.75 -2.28 44.52
N ARG A 145 16.42 -2.42 44.47
CA ARG A 145 15.52 -1.96 45.53
C ARG A 145 15.35 -3.01 46.64
N TRP A 146 15.57 -4.28 46.30
CA TRP A 146 15.38 -5.42 47.20
C TRP A 146 16.70 -5.93 47.82
N HIS A 147 17.85 -5.40 47.39
CA HIS A 147 19.20 -5.70 47.90
C HIS A 147 19.91 -4.41 48.27
#